data_AF-A0A3D2UF76-F1
#
_entry.id   AF-A0A3D2UF76-F1
#
_cell.length_a   1.000
_cell.length_b   1.000
_cell.length_c   1.000
_cell.angle_alpha   90.00
_cell.angle_beta   90.00
_cell.angle_gamma   90.00
#
_symmetry.space_group_name_H-M   'P 1'
#
loop_
_entity.id
_entity.type
_entity.pdbx_description
1 polymer ?
#
loop_
_entity_poly.entity_id
_entity_poly.type
_entity_poly.pdbx_seq_one_letter_code
_entity_poly.pdbx_strand_id
1 'polypeptide(L)'
;MRLAQEGDRVLPCALTNLGSVALEVSMAEHVSIICTGHEDAFSLDDALCAGHLIERILAGPNSKKDEDYELNDAARAVRAFAQARKPTKRFLSLSAAGRAVIGVGLEDDLALCAEVDRHDVLVEMLDQSITRAGA
;
A
#
# COMPACT_ATOMS: atom_id res chain seq x y z
N MET A 1 -11.72 -0.95 9.61
CA MET A 1 -10.58 -0.44 10.41
C MET A 1 -10.43 -1.05 11.80
N ARG A 2 -11.47 -1.64 12.43
CA ARG A 2 -11.34 -2.29 13.75
C ARG A 2 -10.25 -3.38 13.79
N LEU A 3 -10.09 -4.12 12.69
CA LEU A 3 -9.02 -5.12 12.50
C LEU A 3 -7.60 -4.54 12.59
N ALA A 4 -7.41 -3.28 12.20
CA ALA A 4 -6.10 -2.64 12.30
C ALA A 4 -5.75 -2.27 13.75
N GLN A 5 -6.75 -2.05 14.61
CA GLN A 5 -6.54 -1.65 16.01
C GLN A 5 -5.99 -2.77 16.89
N GLU A 6 -5.96 -4.00 16.40
CA GLU A 6 -5.29 -5.12 17.06
C GLU A 6 -3.77 -5.13 16.82
N GLY A 7 -3.28 -4.34 15.85
CA GLY A 7 -1.85 -4.17 15.62
C GLY A 7 -1.24 -3.11 16.54
N ASP A 8 0.03 -3.30 16.90
CA ASP A 8 0.79 -2.35 17.73
C ASP A 8 0.85 -0.95 17.11
N ARG A 9 0.91 -0.89 15.77
CA ARG A 9 0.98 0.36 14.99
C ARG A 9 0.18 0.23 13.70
N VAL A 10 -0.52 1.30 13.33
CA VAL A 10 -1.34 1.37 12.12
C VAL A 10 -0.82 2.49 11.22
N LEU A 11 -0.28 2.11 10.07
CA LEU A 11 0.37 3.02 9.12
C LEU A 11 -0.44 3.09 7.82
N PRO A 12 -1.12 4.22 7.51
CA PRO A 12 -1.68 4.43 6.19
C PRO A 12 -0.61 4.39 5.10
N CYS A 13 -0.82 3.50 4.13
CA CYS A 13 0.08 3.30 3.00
C CYS A 13 -0.62 3.64 1.70
N ALA A 14 0.08 4.39 0.85
CA ALA A 14 -0.30 4.66 -0.53
C ALA A 14 0.94 4.56 -1.42
N LEU A 15 0.73 4.49 -2.74
CA LEU A 15 1.84 4.56 -3.71
C LEU A 15 2.69 5.82 -3.49
N THR A 16 2.06 6.93 -3.11
CA THR A 16 2.69 8.23 -2.91
C THR A 16 3.64 8.31 -1.72
N ASN A 17 3.57 7.41 -0.74
CA ASN A 17 4.49 7.36 0.41
C ASN A 17 5.07 5.95 0.66
N LEU A 18 5.10 5.12 -0.39
CA LEU A 18 5.41 3.70 -0.34
C LEU A 18 6.75 3.40 0.35
N GLY A 19 7.79 4.16 0.02
CA GLY A 19 9.14 4.02 0.54
C GLY A 19 9.25 4.35 2.02
N SER A 20 8.54 5.39 2.48
CA SER A 20 8.50 5.76 3.90
C SER A 20 7.86 4.65 4.73
N VAL A 21 6.76 4.07 4.26
CA VAL A 21 6.11 2.94 4.96
C VAL A 21 6.99 1.70 4.91
N ALA A 22 7.57 1.36 3.75
CA ALA A 22 8.43 0.18 3.61
C ALA A 22 9.67 0.26 4.51
N LEU A 23 10.29 1.44 4.61
CA LEU A 23 11.43 1.67 5.49
C LEU A 23 11.04 1.46 6.96
N GLU A 24 9.91 2.05 7.38
CA GLU A 24 9.43 1.96 8.75
C GLU A 24 9.17 0.51 9.19
N VAL A 25 8.53 -0.28 8.33
CA VAL A 25 8.19 -1.67 8.66
C VAL A 25 9.33 -2.66 8.38
N SER A 26 10.46 -2.21 7.83
CA SER A 26 11.57 -3.09 7.43
C SER A 26 12.19 -3.88 8.58
N MET A 27 12.08 -3.36 9.80
CA MET A 27 12.58 -3.99 11.02
C MET A 27 11.48 -4.68 11.85
N ALA A 28 10.22 -4.62 11.40
CA ALA A 28 9.11 -5.26 12.08
C ALA A 28 9.19 -6.79 11.91
N GLU A 29 8.95 -7.52 12.99
CA GLU A 29 8.91 -9.00 12.96
C GLU A 29 7.67 -9.51 12.19
N HIS A 30 6.54 -8.81 12.35
CA HIS A 30 5.29 -9.15 11.69
C HIS A 30 4.68 -7.90 11.04
N VAL A 31 4.28 -8.05 9.78
CA VAL A 31 3.61 -7.01 9.01
C VAL A 31 2.32 -7.58 8.44
N SER A 32 1.20 -6.95 8.78
CA SER A 32 -0.09 -7.24 8.17
C SER A 32 -0.50 -6.10 7.24
N ILE A 33 -0.76 -6.42 5.98
CA ILE A 33 -1.24 -5.46 4.98
C ILE A 33 -2.74 -5.65 4.84
N ILE A 34 -3.49 -4.60 5.17
CA ILE A 34 -4.96 -4.61 5.08
C ILE A 34 -5.37 -3.75 3.89
N CYS A 35 -5.82 -4.39 2.82
CA CYS A 35 -6.49 -3.70 1.71
C CYS A 35 -7.90 -3.33 2.14
N THR A 36 -8.29 -2.07 1.95
CA THR A 36 -9.62 -1.57 2.32
C THR A 36 -10.72 -2.12 1.42
N GLY A 37 -10.38 -2.47 0.18
CA GLY A 37 -11.35 -2.91 -0.81
C GLY A 37 -12.16 -1.74 -1.38
N HIS A 38 -13.15 -2.08 -2.19
CA HIS A 38 -14.13 -1.14 -2.73
C HIS A 38 -15.51 -1.78 -2.61
N GLU A 39 -16.41 -1.18 -1.81
CA GLU A 39 -17.76 -1.70 -1.55
C GLU A 39 -17.74 -3.17 -1.07
N ASP A 40 -16.92 -3.48 -0.05
CA ASP A 40 -16.71 -4.82 0.51
C ASP A 40 -16.17 -5.88 -0.48
N ALA A 41 -15.70 -5.44 -1.65
CA ALA A 41 -15.10 -6.30 -2.66
C ALA A 41 -13.59 -6.04 -2.82
N PHE A 42 -12.93 -6.97 -3.49
CA PHE A 42 -11.52 -6.86 -3.86
C PHE A 42 -11.24 -5.57 -4.66
N SER A 43 -10.23 -4.82 -4.24
CA SER A 43 -9.76 -3.61 -4.91
C SER A 43 -8.47 -3.89 -5.69
N LEU A 44 -8.47 -3.59 -6.99
CA LEU A 44 -7.33 -3.84 -7.88
C LEU A 44 -6.16 -2.88 -7.59
N ASP A 45 -6.47 -1.63 -7.25
CA ASP A 45 -5.52 -0.59 -6.86
C ASP A 45 -4.91 -0.87 -5.49
N ASP A 46 -5.70 -1.31 -4.50
CA ASP A 46 -5.18 -1.71 -3.20
C ASP A 46 -4.22 -2.91 -3.33
N ALA A 47 -4.62 -3.92 -4.11
CA ALA A 47 -3.78 -5.09 -4.36
C ALA A 47 -2.47 -4.72 -5.08
N LEU A 48 -2.51 -3.76 -6.00
CA LEU A 48 -1.31 -3.28 -6.68
C LEU A 48 -0.38 -2.55 -5.69
N CYS A 49 -0.95 -1.68 -4.85
CA CYS A 49 -0.21 -0.97 -3.82
C CYS A 49 0.43 -1.94 -2.81
N ALA A 50 -0.32 -2.93 -2.32
CA ALA A 50 0.17 -3.96 -1.41
C ALA A 50 1.34 -4.76 -2.02
N GLY A 51 1.22 -5.16 -3.29
CA GLY A 51 2.30 -5.86 -3.99
C GLY A 51 3.56 -5.01 -4.14
N HIS A 52 3.42 -3.74 -4.50
CA HIS A 52 4.56 -2.82 -4.57
C HIS A 52 5.19 -2.55 -3.20
N LEU A 53 4.39 -2.51 -2.13
CA LEU A 53 4.90 -2.38 -0.76
C LEU A 53 5.76 -3.59 -0.39
N ILE A 54 5.29 -4.81 -0.68
CA ILE A 54 6.05 -6.05 -0.44
C ILE A 54 7.36 -6.02 -1.22
N GLU A 55 7.32 -5.72 -2.53
CA GLU A 55 8.55 -5.61 -3.34
C GLU A 55 9.53 -4.58 -2.75
N ARG A 56 9.02 -3.46 -2.23
CA ARG A 56 9.87 -2.45 -1.61
C ARG A 56 10.50 -2.90 -0.30
N ILE A 57 9.76 -3.63 0.54
CA ILE A 57 10.27 -4.18 1.80
C ILE A 57 11.39 -5.19 1.50
N LEU A 58 11.17 -6.09 0.54
CA LEU A 58 12.13 -7.15 0.17
C LEU A 58 13.39 -6.61 -0.53
N ALA A 59 13.27 -5.48 -1.23
CA ALA A 59 14.41 -4.80 -1.86
C ALA A 59 15.08 -3.73 -0.96
N GLY A 60 14.60 -3.56 0.28
CA GLY A 60 15.03 -2.49 1.18
C GLY A 60 16.43 -2.68 1.78
N PRO A 61 17.01 -1.64 2.41
CA PRO A 61 18.37 -1.69 2.96
C PRO A 61 18.54 -2.68 4.12
N ASN A 62 17.45 -2.98 4.83
CA ASN A 62 17.43 -3.94 5.93
C ASN A 62 16.86 -5.30 5.50
N SER A 63 16.74 -5.55 4.18
CA SER A 63 16.12 -6.78 3.73
C SER A 63 16.99 -8.00 4.02
N LYS A 64 16.33 -9.04 4.51
CA LYS A 64 16.91 -10.38 4.53
C LYS A 64 16.82 -10.99 3.14
N LYS A 65 17.30 -12.22 2.94
CA LYS A 65 17.05 -12.88 1.67
C LYS A 65 15.55 -13.13 1.52
N ASP A 66 15.06 -13.16 0.29
CA ASP A 66 13.65 -13.47 -0.01
C ASP A 66 13.14 -14.74 0.69
N GLU A 67 14.01 -15.75 0.85
CA GLU A 67 13.71 -17.03 1.51
C GLU A 67 13.49 -16.90 3.03
N ASP A 68 13.94 -15.80 3.64
CA ASP A 68 13.80 -15.52 5.08
C ASP A 68 12.45 -14.88 5.42
N TYR A 69 11.63 -14.52 4.42
CA TYR A 69 10.31 -13.93 4.61
C TYR A 69 9.19 -14.96 4.45
N GLU A 70 8.37 -15.11 5.48
CA GLU A 70 7.15 -15.93 5.42
C GLU A 70 6.00 -15.15 4.78
N LEU A 71 5.80 -15.36 3.47
CA LEU A 71 4.67 -14.79 2.74
C LEU A 71 3.52 -15.79 2.65
N ASN A 72 2.32 -15.36 3.07
CA ASN A 72 1.08 -16.10 2.82
C ASN A 72 0.67 -16.03 1.33
N ASP A 73 -0.35 -16.80 0.94
CA ASP A 73 -0.80 -16.91 -0.45
C ASP A 73 -1.24 -15.55 -1.04
N ALA A 74 -1.94 -14.74 -0.24
CA ALA A 74 -2.38 -13.41 -0.68
C ALA A 74 -1.18 -12.50 -0.97
N ALA A 75 -0.17 -12.48 -0.08
CA ALA A 75 1.06 -11.72 -0.26
C ALA A 75 1.82 -12.16 -1.51
N ARG A 76 1.93 -13.48 -1.76
CA ARG A 76 2.54 -14.03 -2.99
C ARG A 76 1.78 -13.60 -4.24
N ALA A 77 0.45 -13.65 -4.20
CA ALA A 77 -0.40 -13.29 -5.34
C ALA A 77 -0.26 -11.80 -5.69
N VAL A 78 -0.37 -10.90 -4.71
CA VAL A 78 -0.25 -9.46 -4.97
C VAL A 78 1.18 -9.05 -5.34
N ARG A 79 2.20 -9.71 -4.78
CA ARG A 79 3.60 -9.53 -5.17
C ARG A 79 3.83 -9.87 -6.65
N ALA A 80 3.41 -11.07 -7.08
CA ALA A 80 3.51 -11.49 -8.48
C ALA A 80 2.75 -10.54 -9.42
N PHE A 81 1.58 -10.07 -8.97
CA PHE A 81 0.79 -9.08 -9.70
C PHE A 81 1.52 -7.73 -9.87
N ALA A 82 2.17 -7.22 -8.82
CA ALA A 82 2.96 -5.99 -8.87
C ALA A 82 4.26 -6.11 -9.68
N GLN A 83 4.85 -7.31 -9.78
CA GLN A 83 5.97 -7.56 -10.70
C GLN A 83 5.54 -7.47 -12.17
N ALA A 84 4.28 -7.80 -12.47
CA ALA A 84 3.73 -7.76 -13.82
C ALA A 84 3.11 -6.42 -14.23
N ARG A 85 2.81 -5.54 -13.26
CA ARG A 85 2.04 -4.30 -13.48
C ARG A 85 2.70 -3.10 -12.82
N LYS A 86 2.64 -1.95 -13.50
CA LYS A 86 3.12 -0.67 -12.97
C LYS A 86 1.95 0.19 -12.48
N PRO A 87 2.14 0.99 -11.42
CA PRO A 87 1.14 1.93 -10.94
C PRO A 87 1.08 3.11 -11.89
N THR A 88 0.19 3.05 -12.86
CA THR A 88 0.00 4.10 -13.86
C THR A 88 -1.43 4.60 -13.80
N LYS A 89 -1.68 5.85 -14.19
CA LYS A 89 -3.05 6.39 -14.37
C LYS A 89 -3.95 5.39 -15.12
N ARG A 90 -3.44 4.86 -16.24
CA ARG A 90 -4.14 3.87 -17.07
C ARG A 90 -4.45 2.57 -16.33
N PHE A 91 -3.59 2.13 -15.42
CA PHE A 91 -3.85 0.94 -14.64
C PHE A 91 -4.89 1.20 -13.56
N LEU A 92 -4.75 2.30 -12.81
CA LEU A 92 -5.70 2.69 -11.77
C LEU A 92 -7.10 2.92 -12.36
N SER A 93 -7.22 3.45 -13.59
CA SER A 93 -8.52 3.60 -14.27
C SER A 93 -9.25 2.27 -14.55
N LEU A 94 -8.57 1.12 -14.44
CA LEU A 94 -9.17 -0.20 -14.59
C LEU A 94 -9.79 -0.71 -13.27
N SER A 95 -9.48 -0.10 -12.13
CA SER A 95 -10.04 -0.52 -10.85
C SER A 95 -11.48 -0.01 -10.66
N ALA A 96 -12.21 -0.61 -9.72
CA ALA A 96 -13.55 -0.14 -9.38
C ALA A 96 -13.52 1.28 -8.81
N ALA A 97 -12.60 1.56 -7.89
CA ALA A 97 -12.37 2.89 -7.34
C ALA A 97 -11.97 3.89 -8.44
N GLY A 98 -11.07 3.51 -9.34
CA GLY A 98 -10.67 4.37 -10.46
C GLY A 98 -11.82 4.71 -11.40
N ARG A 99 -12.68 3.74 -11.74
CA ARG A 99 -13.90 4.01 -12.52
C ARG A 99 -14.89 4.92 -11.78
N ALA A 100 -15.02 4.76 -10.46
CA ALA A 100 -15.88 5.62 -9.66
C ALA A 100 -15.38 7.08 -9.66
N VAL A 101 -14.07 7.28 -9.47
CA VAL A 101 -13.40 8.60 -9.55
C VAL A 101 -13.60 9.25 -10.92
N ILE A 102 -13.46 8.48 -12.01
CA ILE A 102 -13.74 8.96 -13.37
C ILE A 102 -15.21 9.35 -13.53
N GLY A 103 -16.14 8.54 -12.99
CA GLY A 103 -17.58 8.78 -13.07
C GLY A 103 -18.03 10.10 -12.45
N VAL A 104 -17.28 10.63 -11.48
CA VAL A 104 -17.54 11.94 -10.85
C VAL A 104 -16.71 13.09 -11.42
N GLY A 105 -15.95 12.85 -12.50
CA GLY A 105 -15.17 13.88 -13.18
C GLY A 105 -13.81 14.21 -12.56
N LEU A 106 -13.27 13.32 -11.71
CA LEU A 106 -11.99 13.50 -11.00
C LEU A 106 -10.86 12.65 -11.61
N GLU A 107 -10.90 12.37 -12.91
CA GLU A 107 -9.95 11.47 -13.57
C GLU A 107 -8.48 11.89 -13.38
N ASP A 108 -8.20 13.19 -13.29
CA ASP A 108 -6.84 13.70 -13.13
C ASP A 108 -6.21 13.34 -11.78
N ASP A 109 -7.02 13.05 -10.76
CA ASP A 109 -6.54 12.58 -9.45
C ASP A 109 -5.86 11.21 -9.56
N LEU A 110 -6.24 10.39 -10.55
CA LEU A 110 -5.59 9.09 -10.78
C LEU A 110 -4.13 9.23 -11.21
N ALA A 111 -3.74 10.36 -11.81
CA ALA A 111 -2.33 10.62 -12.11
C ALA A 111 -1.54 10.83 -10.81
N LEU A 112 -2.09 11.61 -9.88
CA LEU A 112 -1.49 11.88 -8.57
C LEU A 112 -1.40 10.61 -7.72
N CYS A 113 -2.46 9.79 -7.69
CA CYS A 113 -2.47 8.52 -6.98
C CYS A 113 -1.45 7.51 -7.53
N ALA A 114 -1.08 7.62 -8.81
CA ALA A 114 -0.12 6.72 -9.46
C ALA A 114 1.34 7.14 -9.22
N GLU A 115 1.60 8.33 -8.71
CA GLU A 115 2.97 8.78 -8.43
C GLU A 115 3.55 8.01 -7.25
N VAL A 116 4.62 7.27 -7.50
CA VAL A 116 5.32 6.50 -6.47
C VAL A 116 6.29 7.41 -5.73
N ASP A 117 6.24 7.38 -4.40
CA ASP A 117 7.14 8.15 -3.51
C ASP A 117 7.12 9.67 -3.77
N ARG A 118 5.96 10.22 -4.14
CA ARG A 118 5.72 11.68 -4.23
C ARG A 118 6.01 12.39 -2.90
N HIS A 119 5.80 11.71 -1.79
CA HIS A 119 5.94 12.24 -0.44
C HIS A 119 6.81 11.31 0.41
N ASP A 120 7.72 11.90 1.17
CA ASP A 120 8.58 11.23 2.16
C ASP A 120 7.94 11.23 3.56
N VAL A 121 6.60 11.20 3.63
CA VAL A 121 5.85 11.31 4.88
C VAL A 121 5.41 9.95 5.41
N LEU A 122 5.72 9.70 6.68
CA LEU A 122 5.10 8.63 7.44
C LEU A 122 3.94 9.22 8.25
N VAL A 123 2.77 8.62 8.11
CA VAL A 123 1.60 8.92 8.93
C VAL A 123 1.24 7.68 9.73
N GLU A 124 0.69 7.89 10.92
CA GLU A 124 0.25 6.83 11.81
C GLU A 124 -1.09 7.18 12.44
N MET A 125 -1.89 6.15 12.69
CA MET A 125 -3.14 6.29 13.41
C MET A 125 -2.88 6.09 14.91
N LEU A 126 -3.07 7.15 15.69
CA LEU A 126 -2.96 7.20 17.15
C LEU A 126 -4.25 7.77 17.72
N ASP A 127 -4.86 7.09 18.69
CA ASP A 127 -6.07 7.56 19.38
C ASP A 127 -7.18 8.04 18.43
N GLN A 128 -7.42 7.29 17.35
CA GLN A 128 -8.41 7.60 16.29
C GLN A 128 -8.10 8.85 15.47
N SER A 129 -6.89 9.39 15.56
CA SER A 129 -6.38 10.50 14.76
C SER A 129 -5.26 10.04 13.83
N ILE A 130 -5.19 10.59 12.63
CA ILE A 130 -4.04 10.40 11.74
C ILE A 130 -3.08 11.55 12.00
N THR A 131 -1.87 11.20 12.44
CA THR A 131 -0.80 12.15 12.74
C THR A 131 0.42 11.85 11.89
N ARG A 132 1.27 12.85 11.69
CA ARG A 132 2.59 12.63 11.08
C ARG A 132 3.49 12.01 12.14
N ALA A 133 4.09 10.87 11.84
CA ALA A 133 5.00 10.22 12.78
C ALA A 133 6.21 11.13 13.06
N GLY A 134 6.56 11.29 14.34
CA GLY A 134 7.67 12.14 14.79
C GLY A 134 7.38 13.66 14.85
N ALA A 135 6.10 14.06 14.78
CA ALA A 135 5.66 15.46 14.97
C ALA A 135 5.39 15.82 16.44
#